data_AF-A0AAI9CSY2-F1
#
_entry.id   AF-A0AAI9CSY2-F1
#
_cell.length_a   1.000
_cell.length_b   1.000
_cell.length_c   1.000
_cell.angle_alpha   90.00
_cell.angle_beta   90.00
_cell.angle_gamma   90.00
#
_symmetry.space_group_name_H-M   'P 1'
#
loop_
_entity.id
_entity.type
_entity.pdbx_description
1 polymer ?
#
loop_
_entity_poly.entity_id
_entity_poly.type
_entity_poly.pdbx_seq_one_letter_code
_entity_poly.pdbx_strand_id
1 'polypeptide(L)' 'MSNCVIAYNGYLMLAPQGFDCTYTILTPSELEALQNQSLGSVTIDPQIYTTVSGYLLLSLVSGHILGRIVKTFGRG' A
#
# COMPACT_ATOMS: atom_id res chain seq x y z
N MET A 1 6.93 -16.49 -22.77
CA MET A 1 6.47 -15.18 -23.29
C MET A 1 6.42 -14.24 -22.10
N SER A 2 7.26 -13.21 -22.06
CA SER A 2 7.26 -12.20 -21.01
C SER A 2 6.15 -11.18 -21.27
N ASN A 3 5.29 -10.96 -20.29
CA ASN A 3 4.26 -9.90 -20.36
C ASN A 3 4.85 -8.59 -19.85
N CYS A 4 4.63 -7.51 -20.59
CA CYS A 4 5.09 -6.19 -20.18
C CYS A 4 4.06 -5.50 -19.29
N VAL A 5 4.53 -5.02 -18.14
CA VAL A 5 3.72 -4.36 -17.11
C VAL A 5 4.29 -2.97 -16.86
N ILE A 6 3.43 -1.96 -16.83
CA ILE A 6 3.78 -0.56 -16.56
C ILE A 6 3.09 -0.07 -15.28
N ALA A 7 3.72 0.90 -14.60
CA ALA A 7 3.12 1.58 -13.45
C ALA A 7 2.41 2.85 -13.92
N TYR A 8 1.11 2.96 -13.66
CA TYR A 8 0.30 4.14 -13.98
C TYR A 8 -0.63 4.47 -12.82
N ASN A 9 -0.58 5.72 -12.31
CA ASN A 9 -1.34 6.15 -11.14
C ASN A 9 -1.21 5.22 -9.91
N GLY A 10 -0.04 4.59 -9.73
CA GLY A 10 0.21 3.69 -8.60
C GLY A 10 -0.29 2.25 -8.77
N TYR A 11 -0.87 1.91 -9.93
CA TYR A 11 -1.30 0.55 -10.26
C TYR A 11 -0.40 -0.08 -11.32
N LEU A 12 -0.15 -1.39 -11.19
CA LEU A 12 0.54 -2.19 -12.19
C LEU A 12 -0.47 -2.70 -13.21
N MET A 13 -0.31 -2.33 -14.47
CA MET A 13 -1.18 -2.76 -15.56
C MET A 13 -0.39 -3.24 -16.77
N LEU A 14 -0.97 -4.13 -17.57
CA LEU A 14 -0.41 -4.53 -18.85
C LEU A 14 -0.28 -3.29 -19.74
N ALA A 15 0.84 -3.15 -20.43
CA ALA A 15 1.07 -2.02 -21.33
C ALA A 15 -0.07 -1.94 -22.38
N PRO A 16 -0.79 -0.81 -22.48
CA PRO A 16 -1.86 -0.66 -23.44
C PRO A 16 -1.31 -0.55 -24.87
N GLN A 17 -2.18 -0.76 -25.85
CA GLN A 17 -1.81 -0.90 -27.26
C GLN A 17 -1.25 0.44 -27.77
N GLY A 18 0.03 0.45 -28.15
CA GLY A 18 0.78 1.67 -28.50
C GLY A 18 1.94 2.02 -27.55
N PHE A 19 2.07 1.30 -26.42
CA PHE A 19 3.28 1.35 -25.60
C PHE A 19 4.24 0.25 -26.03
N ASP A 20 5.33 0.63 -26.67
CA ASP A 20 6.41 -0.29 -27.01
C ASP A 20 7.23 -0.58 -25.76
N CYS A 21 7.19 -1.82 -25.29
CA CYS A 21 8.01 -2.27 -24.17
C CYS A 21 9.43 -2.49 -24.65
N THR A 22 10.10 -1.36 -24.90
CA THR A 22 11.49 -1.31 -25.28
C THR A 22 12.34 -1.63 -24.06
N TYR A 23 13.06 -2.74 -24.12
CA TYR A 23 14.12 -3.04 -23.18
C TYR A 23 15.33 -2.18 -23.53
N THR A 24 15.61 -1.15 -22.71
CA THR A 24 16.85 -0.37 -22.82
C THR A 24 17.92 -1.01 -21.94
N ILE A 25 19.08 -1.30 -22.52
CA ILE A 25 20.25 -1.72 -21.76
C ILE A 25 20.82 -0.48 -21.08
N LEU A 26 20.89 -0.52 -19.76
CA LEU A 26 21.47 0.56 -18.96
C LEU A 26 22.95 0.32 -18.73
N THR A 27 23.73 1.41 -18.72
CA THR A 27 25.08 1.37 -18.19
C THR A 27 25.07 1.21 -16.66
N PRO A 28 26.16 0.72 -16.04
CA PRO A 28 26.23 0.56 -14.58
C PRO A 28 25.93 1.86 -13.82
N SER A 29 26.41 2.99 -14.33
CA SER A 29 26.17 4.33 -13.76
C SER A 29 24.71 4.76 -13.84
N GLU A 30 24.00 4.44 -14.92
CA GLU A 30 22.57 4.74 -15.04
C GLU A 30 21.73 3.84 -14.14
N LEU A 31 22.14 2.58 -13.97
CA LEU A 31 21.50 1.66 -13.02
C LEU A 31 21.66 2.16 -11.57
N GLU A 32 22.85 2.64 -11.19
CA GLU A 32 23.06 3.26 -9.87
C GLU A 32 22.23 4.53 -9.70
N ALA A 33 22.12 5.36 -10.74
CA ALA A 33 21.27 6.55 -10.70
C ALA A 33 19.78 6.19 -10.51
N LEU A 34 19.29 5.16 -11.19
CA LEU A 34 17.91 4.65 -11.05
C LEU A 34 17.66 3.93 -9.72
N GLN A 35 18.64 3.22 -9.17
CA GLN A 35 18.51 2.61 -7.84
C GLN A 35 18.51 3.69 -6.74
N ASN A 36 19.32 4.74 -6.90
CA ASN A 36 19.40 5.85 -5.95
C ASN A 36 18.24 6.84 -6.12
N GLN A 37 17.63 6.93 -7.30
CA GLN A 37 16.30 7.50 -7.49
C GLN A 37 15.28 6.53 -6.90
N SER A 38 15.13 6.58 -5.58
CA SER A 38 14.05 5.91 -4.85
C SER A 38 12.77 5.95 -5.68
N LEU A 39 12.29 4.77 -6.11
CA LEU A 39 11.11 4.53 -6.96
C LEU A 39 9.79 4.90 -6.26
N GLY A 40 9.81 5.94 -5.44
CA GLY A 40 8.75 6.35 -4.54
C GLY A 40 8.94 5.68 -3.18
N SER A 41 9.53 6.41 -2.23
CA SER A 41 9.26 6.16 -0.82
C SER A 41 7.75 6.30 -0.63
N VAL A 42 7.06 5.19 -0.34
CA VAL A 42 5.67 5.22 0.13
C VAL A 42 5.69 5.90 1.49
N THR A 43 5.61 7.23 1.45
CA THR A 43 5.58 8.07 2.64
C THR A 43 4.14 8.05 3.13
N ILE A 44 3.85 7.13 4.05
CA ILE A 44 2.56 7.13 4.74
C ILE A 44 2.49 8.42 5.54
N ASP A 45 1.47 9.24 5.26
CA ASP A 45 1.25 10.46 6.03
C ASP A 45 1.05 10.10 7.52
N PRO A 46 1.85 10.68 8.44
CA PRO A 46 1.82 10.31 9.84
C PRO A 46 0.49 10.68 10.53
N GLN A 47 -0.23 11.70 10.05
CA GLN A 47 -1.56 12.04 10.58
C GLN A 47 -2.60 10.98 10.18
N ILE A 48 -2.54 10.47 8.95
CA ILE A 48 -3.44 9.39 8.51
C ILE A 48 -3.15 8.10 9.28
N TYR A 49 -1.87 7.72 9.43
CA TYR A 49 -1.49 6.52 10.17
C TYR A 49 -1.99 6.56 11.62
N THR A 50 -1.78 7.68 12.31
CA THR A 50 -2.18 7.86 13.71
C THR A 50 -3.70 7.87 13.87
N THR A 51 -4.42 8.53 12.96
CA THR A 51 -5.89 8.59 12.99
C THR A 51 -6.50 7.20 12.77
N VAL A 52 -6.10 6.50 11.71
CA VAL A 52 -6.64 5.17 11.39
C VAL A 52 -6.29 4.16 12.48
N SER A 53 -5.05 4.16 12.96
CA SER A 53 -4.63 3.27 14.06
C SER A 53 -5.40 3.58 15.35
N GLY A 54 -5.62 4.86 15.65
CA GLY A 54 -6.43 5.30 16.80
C GLY A 54 -7.87 4.79 16.72
N TYR A 55 -8.53 4.95 15.56
CA TYR A 55 -9.89 4.44 15.36
C TYR A 55 -9.97 2.92 15.42
N LEU A 56 -8.97 2.20 14.90
CA LEU A 56 -8.91 0.73 15.00
C LEU A 56 -8.79 0.27 16.44
N LEU A 57 -7.91 0.89 17.23
CA LEU A 57 -7.75 0.58 18.65
C LEU A 57 -9.02 0.90 19.44
N LEU A 58 -9.64 2.06 19.18
CA LEU A 58 -10.89 2.45 19.84
C LEU A 58 -12.03 1.48 19.49
N SER A 59 -12.12 1.05 18.23
CA SER A 59 -13.10 0.07 17.76
C SER A 59 -12.89 -1.30 18.42
N LEU A 60 -11.64 -1.71 18.59
CA LEU A 60 -11.30 -2.96 19.26
C LEU A 60 -11.65 -2.92 20.75
N VAL A 61 -11.33 -1.83 21.43
CA VAL A 61 -11.65 -1.64 22.86
C VAL A 61 -13.16 -1.53 23.06
N SER A 62 -13.85 -0.72 22.26
CA SER A 62 -15.31 -0.57 22.35
C SER A 62 -16.04 -1.87 22.04
N GLY A 63 -15.64 -2.60 21.00
CA GLY A 63 -16.16 -3.93 20.69
C GLY A 63 -15.92 -4.94 21.82
N HIS A 64 -14.74 -4.91 22.46
CA HIS A 64 -14.43 -5.76 23.60
C HIS A 64 -15.34 -5.47 24.81
N ILE A 65 -15.52 -4.19 25.15
CA ILE A 65 -16.35 -3.75 26.26
C ILE A 65 -17.82 -4.04 25.99
N LEU A 66 -18.32 -3.70 24.79
CA LEU A 66 -19.69 -3.99 24.39
C LEU A 66 -19.98 -5.49 24.39
N GLY A 67 -19.04 -6.32 23.94
CA GLY A 67 -19.13 -7.77 24.02
C GLY A 67 -19.22 -8.29 25.46
N ARG A 68 -18.51 -7.65 26.41
CA ARG A 68 -18.63 -7.96 27.84
C ARG A 68 -19.99 -7.58 28.40
N ILE A 69 -20.49 -6.40 28.07
CA ILE A 69 -21.81 -5.90 28.50
C ILE A 69 -22.93 -6.82 27.99
N VAL A 70 -22.95 -7.12 26.69
CA VAL A 70 -23.96 -8.04 26.11
C VAL A 70 -23.88 -9.41 26.78
N LYS A 71 -22.67 -9.92 27.04
CA LYS A 71 -22.47 -11.21 27.74
C LYS A 71 -22.97 -11.19 29.19
N THR A 72 -22.87 -10.08 29.91
CA THR A 72 -23.40 -9.98 31.28
C THR A 72 -24.92 -9.89 31.29
N PHE A 73 -25.52 -9.18 30.34
CA PHE A 73 -26.97 -9.06 30.24
C PHE A 73 -27.66 -10.34 29.74
N GLY A 74 -27.00 -11.12 28.88
CA GLY A 74 -27.53 -12.40 28.37
C GLY A 74 -27.39 -13.60 29.32
N ARG A 75 -26.93 -13.40 30.56
CA ARG A 75 -26.84 -14.46 31.60
C ARG A 75 -27.91 -14.36 32.68
N GLY A 76 -28.92 -13.50 32.46
CA GLY A 76 -30.16 -13.46 33.24
C GLY A 76 -31.20 -14.43 32.70
#